data_AF-A0A1I2DDQ6-F1
#
_entry.id   AF-A0A1I2DDQ6-F1
#
_cell.length_a   1.000
_cell.length_b   1.000
_cell.length_c   1.000
_cell.angle_alpha   90.00
_cell.angle_beta   90.00
_cell.angle_gamma   90.00
#
_symmetry.space_group_name_H-M   'P 1'
#
loop_
_entity.id
_entity.type
_entity.pdbx_description
1 polymer ?
#
loop_
_entity_poly.entity_id
_entity_poly.type
_entity_poly.pdbx_seq_one_letter_code
_entity_poly.pdbx_strand_id
1 'polypeptide(L)'
;MEFFKQPKQPKWKIVEYSKNQIKKAGKIIKHLDSTSEQMEEATKIIDNWRAAHAFPLHVIYTHLRRMALINKRIVVAERLKRLDSIINKLKREKTMSLLTMQDLGGCRFIVPRIKDVYKYHFIYVQINFRTGEYYIGKVNRKRWKELKNYKGSGLLFQKKYKKHTEEFVQYFIACCKTAEETEKLEAQIVNSELLKDPLCLNLVKGGGGTSKHDSEERIIHIREYLLAHPEQYQAMLAKNKELYCSGPTPALKARNERIKATASQSKYREMSRKRIIRWKTEHPEEYAASRENNRIAMQSEESKQKRNASLQKWREAHPKEYAEYRRKQIEAAHSAEAKAKRSKSLKEWNRTHPEEVKRRAAKVGKSRQKAVNMLDLKTGEVLKSFNSQQEAAEWLVQQGLAKNTKCKGSISAVCLKKLIPGHGTRNQAHGYGWEFKEEK
;
A
#
# COMPACT_ATOMS: atom_id res chain seq x y z
N MET A 1 0.31 37.44 -43.95
CA MET A 1 0.13 37.84 -42.53
C MET A 1 -1.34 38.13 -42.31
N GLU A 2 -2.14 37.11 -42.02
CA GLU A 2 -3.54 37.32 -41.64
C GLU A 2 -3.62 37.67 -40.16
N PHE A 3 -4.27 38.80 -39.90
CA PHE A 3 -4.47 39.41 -38.60
C PHE A 3 -5.14 38.44 -37.62
N PHE A 4 -4.47 38.14 -36.51
CA PHE A 4 -5.11 37.66 -35.29
C PHE A 4 -6.10 38.73 -34.79
N LYS A 5 -7.34 38.70 -35.28
CA LYS A 5 -8.44 39.44 -34.65
C LYS A 5 -8.60 38.88 -33.23
N GLN A 6 -8.15 39.65 -32.24
CA GLN A 6 -8.43 39.33 -30.84
C GLN A 6 -9.94 39.18 -30.67
N PRO A 7 -10.43 38.09 -30.04
CA PRO A 7 -11.85 37.93 -29.80
C PRO A 7 -12.33 39.10 -28.92
N LYS A 8 -13.32 39.87 -29.40
CA LYS A 8 -13.99 40.90 -28.59
C LYS A 8 -14.46 40.25 -27.29
N GLN A 9 -13.87 40.65 -26.16
CA GLN A 9 -14.29 40.10 -24.87
C GLN A 9 -15.76 40.44 -24.62
N PRO A 10 -16.57 39.51 -24.08
CA PRO A 10 -17.94 39.82 -23.72
C PRO A 10 -17.97 40.94 -22.67
N LYS A 11 -18.81 41.95 -22.89
CA LYS A 11 -19.02 43.05 -21.95
C LYS A 11 -19.77 42.49 -20.73
N TRP A 12 -19.04 42.14 -19.67
CA TRP A 12 -19.62 41.67 -18.42
C TRP A 12 -20.41 42.78 -17.73
N LYS A 13 -21.53 42.44 -17.08
CA LYS A 13 -22.28 43.41 -16.27
C LYS A 13 -21.43 43.83 -15.07
N ILE A 14 -21.45 45.12 -14.76
CA ILE A 14 -20.81 45.68 -13.57
C ILE A 14 -21.87 45.81 -12.48
N VAL A 15 -21.44 45.80 -11.21
CA VAL A 15 -22.34 46.06 -10.09
C VAL A 15 -22.78 47.52 -10.15
N GLU A 16 -24.06 47.75 -10.46
CA GLU A 16 -24.63 49.10 -10.61
C GLU A 16 -25.15 49.67 -9.29
N TYR A 17 -25.37 48.81 -8.30
CA TYR A 17 -26.03 49.15 -7.04
C TYR A 17 -25.08 49.09 -5.85
N SER A 18 -25.29 49.96 -4.86
CA SER A 18 -24.52 49.95 -3.61
C SER A 18 -24.77 48.67 -2.79
N LYS A 19 -23.80 48.31 -1.92
CA LYS A 19 -23.92 47.16 -1.01
C LYS A 19 -25.18 47.22 -0.14
N ASN A 20 -25.59 48.43 0.26
CA ASN A 20 -26.80 48.65 1.06
C ASN A 20 -28.08 48.40 0.24
N GLN A 21 -28.13 48.85 -1.02
CA GLN A 21 -29.25 48.58 -1.93
C GLN A 21 -29.41 47.08 -2.20
N ILE A 22 -28.30 46.37 -2.46
CA ILE A 22 -28.30 44.91 -2.66
C ILE A 22 -28.80 44.19 -1.40
N LYS A 23 -28.34 44.60 -0.21
CA LYS A 23 -28.80 44.05 1.07
C LYS A 23 -30.29 44.31 1.31
N LYS A 24 -30.79 45.49 0.93
CA LYS A 24 -32.21 45.87 1.05
C LYS A 24 -33.08 45.06 0.08
N ALA A 25 -32.68 44.93 -1.19
CA ALA A 25 -33.37 44.12 -2.18
C ALA A 25 -33.52 42.65 -1.72
N GLY A 26 -32.45 42.07 -1.18
CA GLY A 26 -32.49 40.71 -0.61
C GLY A 26 -33.37 40.56 0.63
N LYS A 27 -33.70 41.65 1.35
CA LYS A 27 -34.68 41.64 2.44
C LYS A 27 -36.10 41.77 1.90
N ILE A 28 -36.35 42.67 0.96
CA ILE A 28 -37.67 42.93 0.36
C ILE A 28 -38.26 41.62 -0.21
N ILE A 29 -37.47 40.83 -0.96
CA ILE A 29 -37.93 39.55 -1.54
C ILE A 29 -38.37 38.50 -0.49
N LYS A 30 -37.95 38.66 0.78
CA LYS A 30 -38.33 37.74 1.87
C LYS A 30 -39.65 38.10 2.54
N HIS A 31 -40.05 39.37 2.50
CA HIS A 31 -41.26 39.86 3.15
C HIS A 31 -42.46 39.64 2.22
N LEU A 32 -43.47 38.92 2.71
CA LEU A 32 -44.72 38.65 1.96
C LEU A 32 -45.56 39.92 1.74
N ASP A 33 -45.34 40.97 2.54
CA ASP A 33 -46.12 42.22 2.52
C ASP A 33 -45.57 43.27 1.53
N SER A 34 -44.60 42.90 0.69
CA SER A 34 -43.98 43.83 -0.27
C SER A 34 -44.89 44.07 -1.48
N THR A 35 -45.02 45.32 -1.92
CA THR A 35 -45.80 45.68 -3.12
C THR A 35 -45.21 45.04 -4.38
N SER A 36 -46.04 44.78 -5.40
CA SER A 36 -45.60 44.21 -6.70
C SER A 36 -44.44 45.01 -7.33
N GLU A 37 -44.50 46.34 -7.28
CA GLU A 37 -43.45 47.23 -7.77
C GLU A 37 -42.12 47.09 -7.00
N GLN A 38 -42.20 46.96 -5.66
CA GLN A 38 -41.01 46.75 -4.82
C GLN A 38 -40.36 45.39 -5.09
N MET A 39 -41.17 44.38 -5.39
CA MET A 39 -40.70 43.04 -5.77
C MET A 39 -40.02 43.04 -7.13
N GLU A 40 -40.55 43.80 -8.10
CA GLU A 40 -39.94 43.93 -9.42
C GLU A 40 -38.59 44.66 -9.34
N GLU A 41 -38.53 45.78 -8.62
CA GLU A 41 -37.29 46.54 -8.42
C GLU A 41 -36.24 45.71 -7.67
N ALA A 42 -36.64 45.01 -6.61
CA ALA A 42 -35.74 44.11 -5.90
C ALA A 42 -35.21 43.01 -6.85
N THR A 43 -36.06 42.44 -7.70
CA THR A 43 -35.67 41.39 -8.67
C THR A 43 -34.64 41.91 -9.68
N LYS A 44 -34.79 43.15 -10.17
CA LYS A 44 -33.82 43.82 -11.05
C LYS A 44 -32.45 43.95 -10.38
N ILE A 45 -32.42 44.39 -9.11
CA ILE A 45 -31.19 44.52 -8.33
C ILE A 45 -30.51 43.15 -8.12
N ILE A 46 -31.28 42.10 -7.81
CA ILE A 46 -30.73 40.74 -7.66
C ILE A 46 -30.18 40.23 -8.99
N ASP A 47 -30.85 40.47 -10.12
CA ASP A 47 -30.37 40.03 -11.41
C ASP A 47 -29.08 40.74 -11.83
N ASN A 48 -28.96 42.05 -11.60
CA ASN A 48 -27.69 42.77 -11.81
C ASN A 48 -26.57 42.19 -10.93
N TRP A 49 -26.83 41.99 -9.63
CA TRP A 49 -25.85 41.40 -8.71
C TRP A 49 -25.42 39.99 -9.15
N ARG A 50 -26.38 39.15 -9.55
CA ARG A 50 -26.13 37.81 -10.09
C ARG A 50 -25.31 37.85 -11.38
N ALA A 51 -25.64 38.74 -12.31
CA ALA A 51 -24.97 38.87 -13.60
C ALA A 51 -23.54 39.44 -13.45
N ALA A 52 -23.31 40.33 -12.49
CA ALA A 52 -21.97 40.86 -12.21
C ALA A 52 -20.97 39.80 -11.74
N HIS A 53 -21.47 38.68 -11.17
CA HIS A 53 -20.64 37.53 -10.80
C HIS A 53 -20.17 36.69 -12.00
N ALA A 54 -20.58 37.04 -13.23
CA ALA A 54 -20.10 36.36 -14.43
C ALA A 54 -18.59 36.54 -14.64
N PHE A 55 -18.05 37.75 -14.39
CA PHE A 55 -16.63 38.02 -14.52
C PHE A 55 -15.74 37.18 -13.58
N PRO A 56 -15.94 37.20 -12.24
CA PRO A 56 -15.12 36.38 -11.34
C PRO A 56 -15.31 34.87 -11.61
N LEU A 57 -16.51 34.46 -12.02
CA LEU A 57 -16.75 33.08 -12.46
C LEU A 57 -15.92 32.72 -13.70
N HIS A 58 -15.84 33.61 -14.67
CA HIS A 58 -15.07 33.42 -15.91
C HIS A 58 -13.56 33.33 -15.66
N VAL A 59 -13.04 34.10 -14.69
CA VAL A 59 -11.64 33.99 -14.26
C VAL A 59 -11.35 32.58 -13.72
N ILE A 60 -12.22 32.06 -12.86
CA ILE A 60 -12.11 30.69 -12.31
C ILE A 60 -12.26 29.65 -13.44
N TYR A 61 -13.22 29.84 -14.34
CA TYR A 61 -13.43 28.97 -15.51
C TYR A 61 -12.18 28.89 -16.40
N THR A 62 -11.57 30.04 -16.71
CA THR A 62 -10.35 30.11 -17.53
C THR A 62 -9.21 29.34 -16.87
N HIS A 63 -9.05 29.48 -15.55
CA HIS A 63 -8.07 28.72 -14.79
C HIS A 63 -8.34 27.21 -14.86
N LEU A 64 -9.57 26.77 -14.59
CA LEU A 64 -9.97 25.36 -14.68
C LEU A 64 -9.83 24.80 -16.10
N ARG A 65 -10.11 25.60 -17.13
CA ARG A 65 -9.95 25.21 -18.53
C ARG A 65 -8.48 24.98 -18.89
N ARG A 66 -7.56 25.81 -18.38
CA ARG A 66 -6.11 25.56 -18.53
C ARG A 66 -5.70 24.24 -17.88
N MET A 67 -6.24 23.93 -16.70
CA MET A 67 -6.00 22.64 -16.03
C MET A 67 -6.58 21.45 -16.81
N ALA A 68 -7.68 21.64 -17.55
CA ALA A 68 -8.28 20.60 -18.37
C ALA A 68 -7.51 20.30 -19.67
N LEU A 69 -6.60 21.17 -20.12
CA LEU A 69 -5.81 20.96 -21.35
C LEU A 69 -4.96 19.67 -21.32
N ILE A 70 -4.62 19.19 -20.13
CA ILE A 70 -3.86 17.95 -19.91
C ILE A 70 -4.66 16.71 -20.37
N ASN A 71 -5.99 16.80 -20.43
CA ASN A 71 -6.84 15.71 -20.90
C ASN A 71 -8.06 16.24 -21.67
N LYS A 72 -8.04 16.06 -23.00
CA LYS A 72 -9.11 16.47 -23.91
C LYS A 72 -10.50 15.90 -23.60
N ARG A 73 -10.59 14.88 -22.72
CA ARG A 73 -11.87 14.29 -22.28
C ARG A 73 -12.48 15.00 -21.07
N ILE A 74 -11.79 15.96 -20.47
CA ILE A 74 -12.31 16.76 -19.35
C ILE A 74 -13.14 17.91 -19.90
N VAL A 75 -14.37 18.03 -19.43
CA VAL A 75 -15.27 19.12 -19.82
C VAL A 75 -15.41 20.08 -18.65
N VAL A 76 -15.03 21.34 -18.86
CA VAL A 76 -15.24 22.42 -17.91
C VAL A 76 -16.40 23.25 -18.39
N ALA A 77 -17.38 23.48 -17.52
CA ALA A 77 -18.52 24.33 -17.80
C ALA A 77 -18.69 25.36 -16.67
N GLU A 78 -18.94 26.61 -17.03
CA GLU A 78 -19.36 27.64 -16.07
C GLU A 78 -20.88 27.80 -16.09
N ARG A 79 -21.46 28.09 -14.93
CA ARG A 79 -22.89 28.31 -14.81
C ARG A 79 -23.20 29.34 -13.74
N LEU A 80 -23.92 30.40 -14.12
CA LEU A 80 -24.62 31.25 -13.16
C LEU A 80 -25.83 30.53 -12.59
N LYS A 81 -26.13 30.78 -11.31
CA LYS A 81 -27.37 30.29 -10.70
C LYS A 81 -28.56 30.95 -11.40
N ARG A 82 -29.66 30.21 -11.52
CA ARG A 82 -30.93 30.75 -12.06
C ARG A 82 -31.50 31.75 -11.04
N LEU A 83 -32.10 32.84 -11.53
CA LEU A 83 -32.68 33.89 -10.70
C LEU A 83 -33.73 33.33 -9.74
N ASP A 84 -34.67 32.53 -10.24
CA ASP A 84 -35.74 31.90 -9.42
C ASP A 84 -35.16 31.03 -8.30
N SER A 85 -34.05 30.35 -8.56
CA SER A 85 -33.38 29.53 -7.54
C SER A 85 -32.76 30.38 -6.44
N ILE A 86 -32.25 31.56 -6.76
CA ILE A 86 -31.73 32.52 -5.76
C ILE A 86 -32.90 33.06 -4.95
N ILE A 87 -33.98 33.49 -5.60
CA ILE A 87 -35.20 34.02 -4.96
C ILE A 87 -35.79 32.98 -4.00
N ASN A 88 -36.01 31.74 -4.47
CA ASN A 88 -36.56 30.67 -3.65
C ASN A 88 -35.66 30.33 -2.46
N LYS A 89 -34.33 30.39 -2.63
CA LYS A 89 -33.37 30.17 -1.53
C LYS A 89 -33.42 31.31 -0.51
N LEU A 90 -33.54 32.56 -0.95
CA LEU A 90 -33.69 33.71 -0.05
C LEU A 90 -35.00 33.64 0.75
N LYS A 91 -36.10 33.24 0.11
CA LYS A 91 -37.41 33.05 0.77
C LYS A 91 -37.35 31.94 1.83
N ARG A 92 -36.67 30.83 1.53
CA ARG A 92 -36.50 29.71 2.48
C ARG A 92 -35.58 30.08 3.64
N GLU A 93 -34.44 30.70 3.38
CA GLU A 93 -33.40 31.01 4.37
C GLU A 93 -33.54 32.44 4.92
N LYS A 94 -34.49 32.65 5.84
CA LYS A 94 -34.86 33.99 6.34
C LYS A 94 -33.68 34.80 6.90
N THR A 95 -32.67 34.17 7.50
CA THR A 95 -31.48 34.82 8.08
C THR A 95 -30.38 35.15 7.06
N MET A 96 -30.43 34.61 5.83
CA MET A 96 -29.33 34.69 4.86
C MET A 96 -29.29 36.04 4.12
N SER A 97 -28.16 36.74 4.10
CA SER A 97 -28.01 37.97 3.30
C SER A 97 -27.62 37.66 1.85
N LEU A 98 -28.21 38.38 0.88
CA LEU A 98 -27.82 38.27 -0.53
C LEU A 98 -26.35 38.64 -0.76
N LEU A 99 -25.85 39.63 -0.02
CA LEU A 99 -24.46 40.11 -0.15
C LEU A 99 -23.43 39.02 0.25
N THR A 100 -23.77 38.16 1.22
CA THR A 100 -22.88 37.11 1.73
C THR A 100 -23.20 35.73 1.14
N MET A 101 -24.18 35.64 0.24
CA MET A 101 -24.58 34.40 -0.40
C MET A 101 -23.49 33.94 -1.39
N GLN A 102 -22.99 32.72 -1.19
CA GLN A 102 -21.94 32.13 -2.05
C GLN A 102 -22.51 31.39 -3.28
N ASP A 103 -23.79 31.01 -3.27
CA ASP A 103 -24.44 30.20 -4.32
C ASP A 103 -25.02 31.06 -5.47
N LEU A 104 -24.19 31.95 -6.03
CA LEU A 104 -24.54 32.84 -7.14
C LEU A 104 -24.11 32.27 -8.51
N GLY A 105 -23.09 31.43 -8.51
CA GLY A 105 -22.56 30.77 -9.69
C GLY A 105 -21.53 29.72 -9.32
N GLY A 106 -21.17 28.86 -10.27
CA GLY A 106 -20.16 27.84 -10.04
C GLY A 106 -19.65 27.21 -11.33
N CYS A 107 -18.44 26.68 -11.25
CA CYS A 107 -17.84 25.89 -12.32
C CYS A 107 -18.06 24.40 -12.06
N ARG A 108 -18.30 23.65 -13.14
CA ARG A 108 -18.37 22.19 -13.14
C ARG A 108 -17.14 21.66 -13.86
N PHE A 109 -16.46 20.72 -13.23
CA PHE A 109 -15.30 20.03 -13.77
C PHE A 109 -15.66 18.56 -13.96
N ILE A 110 -16.00 18.18 -15.18
CA ILE A 110 -16.53 16.85 -15.52
C ILE A 110 -15.37 15.99 -15.99
N VAL A 111 -15.12 14.88 -15.29
CA VAL A 111 -14.01 13.96 -15.55
C VAL A 111 -14.53 12.59 -16.02
N PRO A 112 -13.75 11.81 -16.82
CA PRO A 112 -14.24 10.58 -17.42
C PRO A 112 -14.46 9.42 -16.43
N ARG A 113 -13.72 9.38 -15.32
CA ARG A 113 -13.79 8.29 -14.34
C ARG A 113 -13.85 8.84 -12.92
N ILE A 114 -14.55 8.13 -12.04
CA ILE A 114 -14.64 8.44 -10.61
C ILE A 114 -13.25 8.53 -9.97
N LYS A 115 -12.31 7.65 -10.36
CA LYS A 115 -10.92 7.67 -9.87
C LYS A 115 -10.20 8.99 -10.16
N ASP A 116 -10.56 9.68 -11.24
CA ASP A 116 -9.95 10.94 -11.64
C ASP A 116 -10.49 12.13 -10.82
N VAL A 117 -11.61 11.95 -10.09
CA VAL A 117 -12.11 12.91 -9.08
C VAL A 117 -11.19 12.93 -7.85
N TYR A 118 -10.55 11.80 -7.53
CA TYR A 118 -9.82 11.59 -6.26
C TYR A 118 -8.29 11.62 -6.40
N LYS A 119 -7.75 11.91 -7.59
CA LYS A 119 -6.31 12.05 -7.81
C LYS A 119 -5.93 13.52 -7.91
N TYR A 120 -5.43 14.08 -6.80
CA TYR A 120 -4.97 15.47 -6.75
C TYR A 120 -3.45 15.51 -6.80
N HIS A 121 -2.94 15.63 -8.02
CA HIS A 121 -1.53 15.78 -8.35
C HIS A 121 -1.36 17.18 -8.94
N PHE A 122 -1.06 18.16 -8.09
CA PHE A 122 -0.97 19.55 -8.53
C PHE A 122 0.39 20.16 -8.23
N ILE A 123 0.78 21.06 -9.11
CA ILE A 123 1.80 22.07 -8.83
C ILE A 123 1.06 23.38 -8.59
N TYR A 124 1.43 24.08 -7.52
CA TYR A 124 0.87 25.38 -7.18
C TYR A 124 1.99 26.38 -6.92
N VAL A 125 1.66 27.65 -7.08
CA VAL A 125 2.45 28.77 -6.60
C VAL A 125 1.66 29.49 -5.52
N GLN A 126 2.33 29.89 -4.45
CA GLN A 126 1.81 30.79 -3.44
C GLN A 126 2.55 32.09 -3.52
N ILE A 127 1.83 33.19 -3.74
CA ILE A 127 2.39 34.52 -3.92
C ILE A 127 1.91 35.39 -2.78
N ASN A 128 2.82 36.08 -2.11
CA ASN A 128 2.49 37.17 -1.21
C ASN A 128 2.18 38.40 -2.08
N PHE A 129 0.92 38.87 -2.07
CA PHE A 129 0.52 39.98 -2.95
C PHE A 129 1.09 41.34 -2.51
N ARG A 130 1.61 41.46 -1.28
CA ARG A 130 2.20 42.69 -0.74
C ARG A 130 3.69 42.78 -1.04
N THR A 131 4.43 41.69 -0.90
CA THR A 131 5.89 41.66 -1.11
C THR A 131 6.32 41.14 -2.47
N GLY A 132 5.43 40.45 -3.21
CA GLY A 132 5.74 39.79 -4.48
C GLY A 132 6.49 38.47 -4.32
N GLU A 133 6.84 38.08 -3.09
CA GLU A 133 7.54 36.83 -2.79
C GLU A 133 6.67 35.61 -3.15
N TYR A 134 7.28 34.58 -3.72
CA TYR A 134 6.53 33.42 -4.15
C TYR A 134 7.20 32.08 -3.80
N TYR A 135 6.36 31.07 -3.62
CA TYR A 135 6.76 29.70 -3.32
C TYR A 135 6.08 28.74 -4.29
N ILE A 136 6.87 27.92 -4.97
CA ILE A 136 6.35 26.86 -5.84
C ILE A 136 6.42 25.53 -5.09
N GLY A 137 5.29 24.84 -5.01
CA GLY A 137 5.21 23.55 -4.35
C GLY A 137 4.37 22.56 -5.13
N LYS A 138 4.65 21.27 -4.93
CA LYS A 138 3.80 20.18 -5.38
C LYS A 138 2.91 19.64 -4.27
N VAL A 139 1.85 18.96 -4.66
CA VAL A 139 0.99 18.21 -3.74
C VAL A 139 0.44 16.96 -4.42
N ASN A 140 0.71 15.82 -3.77
CA ASN A 140 0.31 14.48 -4.19
C ASN A 140 -0.58 13.87 -3.09
N ARG A 141 -1.88 14.19 -3.08
CA ARG A 141 -2.81 13.75 -2.01
C ARG A 141 -4.03 13.04 -2.59
N LYS A 142 -4.57 12.08 -1.84
CA LYS A 142 -5.73 11.28 -2.25
C LYS A 142 -7.07 11.95 -1.89
N ARG A 143 -7.07 12.89 -0.94
CA ARG A 143 -8.30 13.53 -0.42
C ARG A 143 -8.20 15.05 -0.50
N TRP A 144 -9.31 15.70 -0.89
CA TRP A 144 -9.39 17.16 -0.96
C TRP A 144 -9.13 17.84 0.40
N LYS A 145 -9.57 17.24 1.51
CA LYS A 145 -9.30 17.77 2.86
C LYS A 145 -7.80 17.83 3.17
N GLU A 146 -7.05 16.83 2.73
CA GLU A 146 -5.59 16.79 2.89
C GLU A 146 -4.91 17.84 2.01
N LEU A 147 -5.40 18.03 0.79
CA LEU A 147 -4.95 19.09 -0.11
C LEU A 147 -5.17 20.48 0.50
N LYS A 148 -6.40 20.76 0.98
CA LYS A 148 -6.78 22.06 1.54
C LYS A 148 -5.91 22.45 2.75
N ASN A 149 -5.58 21.46 3.58
CA ASN A 149 -4.77 21.67 4.78
C ASN A 149 -3.27 21.76 4.48
N TYR A 150 -2.83 21.26 3.32
CA TYR A 150 -1.43 21.27 2.95
C TYR A 150 -1.06 22.58 2.25
N LYS A 151 -0.23 23.39 2.91
CA LYS A 151 0.26 24.67 2.39
C LYS A 151 1.68 24.62 1.85
N GLY A 152 2.36 23.48 1.91
CA GLY A 152 3.75 23.35 1.44
C GLY A 152 4.72 23.05 2.57
N SER A 153 5.88 22.48 2.21
CA SER A 153 6.89 22.00 3.15
C SER A 153 8.15 22.88 3.21
N GLY A 154 8.27 23.90 2.37
CA GLY A 154 9.44 24.78 2.36
C GLY A 154 9.62 25.49 3.71
N LEU A 155 10.80 25.35 4.32
CA LEU A 155 11.12 25.93 5.65
C LEU A 155 10.97 27.46 5.66
N LEU A 156 11.59 28.14 4.68
CA LEU A 156 11.54 29.59 4.55
C LEU A 156 10.11 30.07 4.30
N PHE A 157 9.42 29.44 3.35
CA PHE A 157 8.01 29.69 3.08
C PHE A 157 7.13 29.51 4.33
N GLN A 158 7.24 28.39 5.06
CA GLN A 158 6.41 28.15 6.25
C GLN A 158 6.62 29.19 7.35
N LYS A 159 7.87 29.65 7.53
CA LYS A 159 8.19 30.70 8.51
C LYS A 159 7.48 32.02 8.15
N LYS A 160 7.45 32.39 6.87
CA LYS A 160 6.76 33.61 6.39
C LYS A 160 5.24 33.46 6.36
N TYR A 161 4.75 32.34 5.84
CA TYR A 161 3.32 32.03 5.75
C TYR A 161 2.61 32.06 7.12
N LYS A 162 3.25 31.53 8.18
CA LYS A 162 2.70 31.58 9.55
C LYS A 162 2.53 33.00 10.10
N LYS A 163 3.38 33.95 9.67
CA LYS A 163 3.30 35.35 10.08
C LYS A 163 2.29 36.16 9.26
N HIS A 164 2.17 35.84 7.97
CA HIS A 164 1.41 36.63 7.00
C HIS A 164 0.37 35.80 6.25
N THR A 165 -0.41 34.97 6.94
CA THR A 165 -1.28 33.97 6.31
C THR A 165 -2.31 34.57 5.34
N GLU A 166 -2.87 35.73 5.67
CA GLU A 166 -3.88 36.40 4.84
C GLU A 166 -3.28 37.09 3.61
N GLU A 167 -1.96 37.28 3.57
CA GLU A 167 -1.26 37.94 2.47
C GLU A 167 -0.87 36.99 1.33
N PHE A 168 -0.94 35.68 1.57
CA PHE A 168 -0.60 34.67 0.57
C PHE A 168 -1.82 34.18 -0.20
N VAL A 169 -1.73 34.22 -1.53
CA VAL A 169 -2.72 33.65 -2.44
C VAL A 169 -2.13 32.45 -3.15
N GLN A 170 -2.88 31.35 -3.20
CA GLN A 170 -2.48 30.10 -3.85
C GLN A 170 -3.12 29.96 -5.23
N TYR A 171 -2.30 29.70 -6.25
CA TYR A 171 -2.71 29.42 -7.62
C TYR A 171 -2.21 28.04 -8.06
N PHE A 172 -3.05 27.23 -8.70
CA PHE A 172 -2.63 25.96 -9.26
C PHE A 172 -2.07 26.15 -10.67
N ILE A 173 -0.81 25.82 -10.88
CA ILE A 173 -0.12 26.04 -12.15
C ILE A 173 -0.34 24.87 -13.10
N ALA A 174 -0.30 23.64 -12.58
CA ALA A 174 -0.44 22.44 -13.39
C ALA A 174 -1.13 21.30 -12.64
N CYS A 175 -1.80 20.42 -13.38
CA CYS A 175 -2.35 19.15 -12.90
C CYS A 175 -1.65 18.00 -13.63
N CYS A 176 -1.21 16.99 -12.88
CA CYS A 176 -0.52 15.82 -13.43
C CYS A 176 -1.39 14.56 -13.25
N LYS A 177 -1.09 13.47 -13.97
CA LYS A 177 -1.83 12.21 -13.84
C LYS A 177 -1.24 11.31 -12.75
N THR A 178 0.05 11.43 -12.52
CA THR A 178 0.80 10.63 -11.55
C THR A 178 1.66 11.50 -10.64
N ALA A 179 2.06 10.93 -9.49
CA ALA A 179 3.03 11.57 -8.62
C ALA A 179 4.34 11.83 -9.37
N GLU A 180 4.86 10.84 -10.09
CA GLU A 180 6.11 10.94 -10.86
C GLU A 180 6.10 12.06 -11.89
N GLU A 181 5.01 12.24 -12.65
CA GLU A 181 4.86 13.36 -13.59
C GLU A 181 4.94 14.71 -12.88
N THR A 182 4.29 14.82 -11.71
CA THR A 182 4.30 16.05 -10.90
C THR A 182 5.72 16.42 -10.47
N GLU A 183 6.54 15.42 -10.20
CA GLU A 183 7.92 15.63 -9.73
C GLU A 183 8.85 16.05 -10.85
N LYS A 184 8.73 15.42 -12.02
CA LYS A 184 9.48 15.83 -13.21
C LYS A 184 9.15 17.27 -13.57
N LEU A 185 7.87 17.63 -13.55
CA LEU A 185 7.42 18.97 -13.87
C LEU A 185 7.84 20.00 -12.80
N GLU A 186 7.77 19.65 -11.51
CA GLU A 186 8.30 20.50 -10.44
C GLU A 186 9.81 20.71 -10.57
N ALA A 187 10.58 19.67 -10.90
CA ALA A 187 12.02 19.76 -11.10
C ALA A 187 12.40 20.64 -12.31
N GLN A 188 11.58 20.63 -13.37
CA GLN A 188 11.75 21.52 -14.52
C GLN A 188 11.48 22.98 -14.17
N ILE A 189 10.45 23.25 -13.35
CA ILE A 189 10.07 24.60 -12.95
C ILE A 189 11.02 25.17 -11.89
N VAL A 190 11.25 24.42 -10.80
CA VAL A 190 12.08 24.83 -9.66
C VAL A 190 13.53 24.40 -9.93
N ASN A 191 14.15 25.08 -10.89
CA ASN A 191 15.51 24.83 -11.34
C ASN A 191 16.54 25.77 -10.65
N SER A 192 17.83 25.63 -10.96
CA SER A 192 18.89 26.50 -10.40
C SER A 192 18.67 27.98 -10.66
N GLU A 193 18.06 28.33 -11.78
CA GLU A 193 17.87 29.71 -12.21
C GLU A 193 16.79 30.39 -11.39
N LEU A 194 15.67 29.70 -11.17
CA LEU A 194 14.58 30.17 -10.30
C LEU A 194 15.06 30.41 -8.85
N LEU A 195 16.01 29.60 -8.35
CA LEU A 195 16.54 29.76 -7.00
C LEU A 195 17.44 30.98 -6.83
N LYS A 196 17.89 31.60 -7.92
CA LYS A 196 18.66 32.86 -7.88
C LYS A 196 17.75 34.08 -7.71
N ASP A 197 16.45 33.94 -7.94
CA ASP A 197 15.48 35.02 -7.76
C ASP A 197 15.34 35.36 -6.27
N PRO A 198 15.62 36.61 -5.85
CA PRO A 198 15.53 37.03 -4.46
C PRO A 198 14.11 36.94 -3.86
N LEU A 199 13.07 36.91 -4.71
CA LEU A 199 11.67 36.76 -4.30
C LEU A 199 11.24 35.29 -4.16
N CYS A 200 12.08 34.35 -4.61
CA CYS A 200 11.80 32.92 -4.54
C CYS A 200 12.02 32.38 -3.13
N LEU A 201 10.99 31.78 -2.54
CA LEU A 201 11.02 31.20 -1.20
C LEU A 201 11.44 29.71 -1.21
N ASN A 202 11.71 29.14 -2.38
CA ASN A 202 12.25 27.80 -2.53
C ASN A 202 13.75 27.81 -2.16
N LEU A 203 14.18 26.86 -1.33
CA LEU A 203 15.58 26.75 -0.89
C LEU A 203 16.37 25.71 -1.70
N VAL A 204 15.67 24.79 -2.34
CA VAL A 204 16.23 23.62 -3.02
C VAL A 204 15.50 23.40 -4.33
N LYS A 205 16.17 22.73 -5.28
CA LYS A 205 15.58 22.35 -6.57
C LYS A 205 14.41 21.39 -6.35
N GLY A 206 13.47 21.39 -7.30
CA GLY A 206 12.34 20.47 -7.31
C GLY A 206 12.75 19.00 -7.50
N GLY A 207 11.80 18.08 -7.33
CA GLY A 207 12.01 16.65 -7.62
C GLY A 207 12.31 15.74 -6.42
N GLY A 208 12.34 16.26 -5.19
CA GLY A 208 12.64 15.46 -3.98
C GLY A 208 11.48 14.67 -3.37
N GLY A 209 10.46 14.25 -4.15
CA GLY A 209 9.18 13.75 -3.59
C GLY A 209 9.06 12.22 -3.50
N THR A 210 9.57 11.48 -4.48
CA THR A 210 9.72 10.02 -4.41
C THR A 210 11.06 9.70 -3.80
N SER A 211 11.19 10.00 -2.53
CA SER A 211 12.23 9.38 -1.75
C SER A 211 11.97 7.87 -1.65
N LYS A 212 12.48 7.10 -2.61
CA LYS A 212 13.33 5.97 -2.20
C LYS A 212 14.55 6.62 -1.56
N HIS A 213 14.41 7.10 -0.32
CA HIS A 213 15.60 7.40 0.46
C HIS A 213 16.23 6.04 0.66
N ASP A 214 17.24 5.72 -0.14
CA ASP A 214 18.16 4.70 0.33
C ASP A 214 18.79 5.28 1.59
N SER A 215 18.34 4.78 2.74
CA SER A 215 18.70 5.34 4.03
C SER A 215 20.22 5.32 4.20
N GLU A 216 20.89 4.35 3.55
CA GLU A 216 22.33 4.16 3.65
C GLU A 216 23.12 5.27 2.94
N GLU A 217 22.82 5.60 1.68
CA GLU A 217 23.54 6.63 0.92
C GLU A 217 23.44 8.01 1.58
N ARG A 218 22.25 8.37 2.07
CA ARG A 218 22.05 9.64 2.79
C ARG A 218 22.83 9.66 4.12
N ILE A 219 22.87 8.53 4.84
CA ILE A 219 23.65 8.42 6.07
C ILE A 219 25.15 8.57 5.77
N ILE A 220 25.64 7.95 4.68
CA ILE A 220 27.03 8.05 4.23
C ILE A 220 27.37 9.50 3.91
N HIS A 221 26.56 10.18 3.09
CA HIS A 221 26.79 11.57 2.72
C HIS A 221 26.80 12.52 3.94
N ILE A 222 25.87 12.31 4.90
CA ILE A 222 25.87 13.08 6.15
C ILE A 222 27.16 12.82 6.94
N ARG A 223 27.64 11.57 7.00
CA ARG A 223 28.90 11.24 7.68
C ARG A 223 30.11 11.90 7.01
N GLU A 224 30.19 11.84 5.68
CA GLU A 224 31.24 12.50 4.90
C GLU A 224 31.24 14.02 5.13
N TYR A 225 30.07 14.65 5.12
CA TYR A 225 29.95 16.08 5.39
C TYR A 225 30.38 16.44 6.82
N LEU A 226 29.98 15.64 7.82
CA LEU A 226 30.39 15.83 9.22
C LEU A 226 31.91 15.68 9.39
N LEU A 227 32.54 14.76 8.66
CA LEU A 227 34.00 14.56 8.68
C LEU A 227 34.75 15.71 7.99
N ALA A 228 34.16 16.30 6.94
CA ALA A 228 34.74 17.40 6.20
C ALA A 228 34.64 18.76 6.91
N HIS A 229 33.72 18.92 7.88
CA HIS A 229 33.46 20.20 8.57
C HIS A 229 33.42 20.07 10.11
N PRO A 230 34.45 19.48 10.75
CA PRO A 230 34.43 19.18 12.19
C PRO A 230 34.24 20.44 13.06
N GLU A 231 34.74 21.60 12.63
CA GLU A 231 34.65 22.88 13.30
C GLU A 231 33.20 23.36 13.52
N GLN A 232 32.29 23.06 12.59
CA GLN A 232 30.87 23.44 12.72
C GLN A 232 30.14 22.62 13.79
N TYR A 233 30.64 21.41 14.09
CA TYR A 233 29.95 20.44 14.95
C TYR A 233 30.64 20.24 16.30
N GLN A 234 31.87 20.72 16.50
CA GLN A 234 32.63 20.55 17.74
C GLN A 234 31.85 20.98 18.98
N ALA A 235 31.26 22.17 18.98
CA ALA A 235 30.50 22.67 20.14
C ALA A 235 29.25 21.82 20.43
N MET A 236 28.55 21.38 19.38
CA MET A 236 27.39 20.49 19.50
C MET A 236 27.82 19.11 20.03
N LEU A 237 28.90 18.54 19.50
CA LEU A 237 29.44 17.24 19.91
C LEU A 237 29.94 17.27 21.36
N ALA A 238 30.62 18.34 21.78
CA ALA A 238 31.06 18.55 23.16
C ALA A 238 29.87 18.60 24.12
N LYS A 239 28.83 19.37 23.78
CA LYS A 239 27.59 19.46 24.58
C LYS A 239 26.81 18.14 24.62
N ASN A 240 26.77 17.41 23.51
CA ASN A 240 26.16 16.08 23.47
C ASN A 240 26.94 15.08 24.34
N LYS A 241 28.27 15.16 24.34
CA LYS A 241 29.14 14.33 25.18
C LYS A 241 28.93 14.64 26.66
N GLU A 242 28.85 15.92 27.01
CA GLU A 242 28.51 16.38 28.36
C GLU A 242 27.12 15.87 28.80
N LEU A 243 26.10 16.03 27.95
CA LEU A 243 24.75 15.52 28.22
C LEU A 243 24.73 14.00 28.38
N TYR A 244 25.47 13.26 27.55
CA TYR A 244 25.57 11.80 27.65
C TYR A 244 26.25 11.37 28.97
N CYS A 245 27.34 12.05 29.36
CA CYS A 245 28.06 11.79 30.61
C CYS A 245 27.29 12.24 31.86
N SER A 246 26.38 13.22 31.76
CA SER A 246 25.56 13.71 32.87
C SER A 246 24.52 12.71 33.40
N GLY A 247 24.35 11.58 32.71
CA GLY A 247 23.44 10.51 33.10
C GLY A 247 21.95 10.85 32.85
N PRO A 248 21.06 9.90 33.19
CA PRO A 248 19.62 10.05 32.92
C PRO A 248 18.98 11.05 33.89
N THR A 249 18.52 12.18 33.36
CA THR A 249 17.75 13.17 34.14
C THR A 249 16.46 12.57 34.70
N PRO A 250 15.95 13.05 35.85
CA PRO A 250 14.69 12.57 36.42
C PRO A 250 13.51 12.62 35.43
N ALA A 251 13.45 13.69 34.62
CA ALA A 251 12.44 13.85 33.58
C ALA A 251 12.55 12.77 32.47
N LEU A 252 13.78 12.40 32.08
CA LEU A 252 14.03 11.36 31.09
C LEU A 252 13.68 9.97 31.64
N LYS A 253 14.02 9.69 32.91
CA LYS A 253 13.60 8.45 33.60
C LYS A 253 12.07 8.32 33.64
N ALA A 254 11.38 9.35 34.11
CA ALA A 254 9.91 9.36 34.19
C ALA A 254 9.23 9.26 32.82
N ARG A 255 9.84 9.80 31.75
CA ARG A 255 9.37 9.61 30.37
C ARG A 255 9.56 8.17 29.91
N ASN A 256 10.74 7.58 30.14
CA ASN A 256 11.05 6.20 29.77
C ASN A 256 10.15 5.20 30.51
N GLU A 257 9.85 5.45 31.77
CA GLU A 257 8.89 4.66 32.56
C GLU A 257 7.47 4.77 32.02
N ARG A 258 7.00 5.97 31.68
CA ARG A 258 5.69 6.16 31.02
C ARG A 258 5.62 5.44 29.67
N ILE A 259 6.69 5.49 28.88
CA ILE A 259 6.78 4.75 27.61
C ILE A 259 6.71 3.25 27.86
N LYS A 260 7.49 2.71 28.82
CA LYS A 260 7.47 1.28 29.19
C LYS A 260 6.11 0.83 29.72
N ALA A 261 5.46 1.64 30.56
CA ALA A 261 4.13 1.35 31.10
C ALA A 261 3.05 1.36 30.01
N THR A 262 3.12 2.31 29.07
CA THR A 262 2.19 2.40 27.93
C THR A 262 2.45 1.30 26.90
N ALA A 263 3.71 0.96 26.68
CA ALA A 263 4.18 -0.08 25.77
C ALA A 263 4.39 -1.44 26.47
N SER A 264 3.62 -1.72 27.54
CA SER A 264 3.62 -3.06 28.14
C SER A 264 3.27 -4.08 27.05
N GLN A 265 4.22 -4.96 26.74
CA GLN A 265 4.09 -5.93 25.66
C GLN A 265 2.86 -6.83 25.87
N SER A 266 2.49 -7.08 27.12
CA SER A 266 1.26 -7.78 27.49
C SER A 266 0.01 -7.02 27.06
N LYS A 267 -0.09 -5.73 27.42
CA LYS A 267 -1.23 -4.87 27.08
C LYS A 267 -1.39 -4.69 25.56
N TYR A 268 -0.27 -4.54 24.84
CA TYR A 268 -0.29 -4.47 23.37
C TYR A 268 -0.75 -5.79 22.74
N ARG A 269 -0.27 -6.94 23.24
CA ARG A 269 -0.70 -8.28 22.78
C ARG A 269 -2.19 -8.48 23.03
N GLU A 270 -2.69 -8.08 24.20
CA GLU A 270 -4.11 -8.17 24.54
C GLU A 270 -4.99 -7.31 23.63
N MET A 271 -4.61 -6.04 23.43
CA MET A 271 -5.31 -5.12 22.53
C MET A 271 -5.33 -5.64 21.09
N SER A 272 -4.20 -6.15 20.60
CA SER A 272 -4.10 -6.74 19.26
C SER A 272 -4.99 -7.98 19.13
N ARG A 273 -4.99 -8.86 20.14
CA ARG A 273 -5.86 -10.03 20.18
C ARG A 273 -7.33 -9.63 20.12
N LYS A 274 -7.76 -8.67 20.95
CA LYS A 274 -9.13 -8.13 20.96
C LYS A 274 -9.53 -7.56 19.59
N ARG A 275 -8.62 -6.84 18.92
CA ARG A 275 -8.86 -6.31 17.56
C ARG A 275 -9.02 -7.42 16.52
N ILE A 276 -8.16 -8.44 16.56
CA ILE A 276 -8.23 -9.56 15.61
C ILE A 276 -9.52 -10.36 15.80
N ILE A 277 -9.92 -10.63 17.05
CA ILE A 277 -11.18 -11.31 17.35
C ILE A 277 -12.34 -10.49 16.80
N ARG A 278 -12.37 -9.18 17.09
CA ARG A 278 -13.40 -8.29 16.58
C ARG A 278 -13.46 -8.26 15.05
N TRP A 279 -12.32 -8.11 14.38
CA TRP A 279 -12.25 -8.11 12.92
C TRP A 279 -12.74 -9.42 12.31
N LYS A 280 -12.39 -10.56 12.93
CA LYS A 280 -12.91 -11.86 12.51
C LYS A 280 -14.43 -11.97 12.64
N THR A 281 -15.01 -11.36 13.68
CA THR A 281 -16.47 -11.38 13.93
C THR A 281 -17.21 -10.41 13.02
N GLU A 282 -16.72 -9.18 12.85
CA GLU A 282 -17.37 -8.12 12.07
C GLU A 282 -17.17 -8.31 10.55
N HIS A 283 -16.04 -8.87 10.12
CA HIS A 283 -15.67 -9.00 8.71
C HIS A 283 -15.06 -10.40 8.40
N PRO A 284 -15.86 -11.48 8.51
CA PRO A 284 -15.35 -12.86 8.38
C PRO A 284 -14.78 -13.18 7.00
N GLU A 285 -15.38 -12.67 5.92
CA GLU A 285 -14.92 -12.91 4.54
C GLU A 285 -13.60 -12.20 4.23
N GLU A 286 -13.47 -10.93 4.63
CA GLU A 286 -12.21 -10.18 4.49
C GLU A 286 -11.08 -10.80 5.30
N TYR A 287 -11.39 -11.26 6.52
CA TYR A 287 -10.45 -11.98 7.34
C TYR A 287 -9.97 -13.26 6.65
N ALA A 288 -10.90 -14.07 6.11
CA ALA A 288 -10.57 -15.29 5.39
C ALA A 288 -9.70 -15.03 4.15
N ALA A 289 -10.05 -14.02 3.35
CA ALA A 289 -9.26 -13.60 2.18
C ALA A 289 -7.85 -13.13 2.59
N SER A 290 -7.73 -12.37 3.69
CA SER A 290 -6.42 -11.97 4.22
C SER A 290 -5.58 -13.17 4.67
N ARG A 291 -6.19 -14.15 5.33
CA ARG A 291 -5.49 -15.39 5.73
C ARG A 291 -5.02 -16.18 4.51
N GLU A 292 -5.82 -16.24 3.46
CA GLU A 292 -5.46 -16.88 2.20
C GLU A 292 -4.29 -16.15 1.50
N ASN A 293 -4.36 -14.82 1.40
CA ASN A 293 -3.27 -14.02 0.84
C ASN A 293 -1.96 -14.20 1.62
N ASN A 294 -2.03 -14.26 2.96
CA ASN A 294 -0.87 -14.57 3.78
C ASN A 294 -0.34 -15.98 3.52
N ARG A 295 -1.22 -16.97 3.32
CA ARG A 295 -0.83 -18.34 2.96
C ARG A 295 -0.07 -18.37 1.63
N ILE A 296 -0.60 -17.70 0.61
CA ILE A 296 0.03 -17.58 -0.72
C ILE A 296 1.37 -16.87 -0.62
N ALA A 297 1.44 -15.74 0.09
CA ALA A 297 2.68 -15.01 0.30
C ALA A 297 3.75 -15.88 0.99
N MET A 298 3.37 -16.67 2.01
CA MET A 298 4.26 -17.61 2.69
C MET A 298 4.74 -18.78 1.82
N GLN A 299 4.06 -19.07 0.70
CA GLN A 299 4.45 -20.09 -0.28
C GLN A 299 5.37 -19.55 -1.39
N SER A 300 5.54 -18.23 -1.50
CA SER A 300 6.49 -17.63 -2.44
C SER A 300 7.91 -18.16 -2.21
N GLU A 301 8.65 -18.27 -3.30
CA GLU A 301 10.00 -18.85 -3.27
C GLU A 301 10.95 -18.01 -2.40
N GLU A 302 10.86 -16.68 -2.51
CA GLU A 302 11.61 -15.74 -1.68
C GLU A 302 11.34 -15.96 -0.17
N SER A 303 10.07 -16.14 0.21
CA SER A 303 9.72 -16.39 1.63
C SER A 303 10.25 -17.73 2.12
N LYS A 304 10.22 -18.78 1.28
CA LYS A 304 10.82 -20.08 1.61
C LYS A 304 12.32 -19.97 1.80
N GLN A 305 13.01 -19.29 0.89
CA GLN A 305 14.46 -19.09 0.96
C GLN A 305 14.86 -18.33 2.22
N LYS A 306 14.19 -17.21 2.54
CA LYS A 306 14.45 -16.44 3.77
C LYS A 306 14.25 -17.27 5.03
N ARG A 307 13.16 -18.05 5.10
CA ARG A 307 12.90 -18.93 6.25
C ARG A 307 13.95 -20.03 6.38
N ASN A 308 14.35 -20.64 5.27
CA ASN A 308 15.38 -21.69 5.28
C ASN A 308 16.74 -21.13 5.72
N ALA A 309 17.12 -19.96 5.22
CA ALA A 309 18.35 -19.28 5.63
C ALA A 309 18.32 -18.91 7.13
N SER A 310 17.19 -18.40 7.62
CA SER A 310 17.01 -18.11 9.06
C SER A 310 17.09 -19.37 9.92
N LEU A 311 16.49 -20.49 9.48
CA LEU A 311 16.53 -21.75 10.20
C LEU A 311 17.94 -22.35 10.21
N GLN A 312 18.69 -22.22 9.10
CA GLN A 312 20.07 -22.67 9.00
C GLN A 312 20.97 -21.89 9.97
N LYS A 313 20.87 -20.56 9.99
CA LYS A 313 21.57 -19.72 10.97
C LYS A 313 21.24 -20.11 12.41
N TRP A 314 19.97 -20.36 12.71
CA TRP A 314 19.56 -20.78 14.06
C TRP A 314 20.13 -22.16 14.42
N ARG A 315 20.12 -23.11 13.47
CA ARG A 315 20.70 -24.45 13.65
C ARG A 315 22.20 -24.38 13.97
N GLU A 316 22.95 -23.54 13.25
CA GLU A 316 24.39 -23.35 13.44
C GLU A 316 24.68 -22.72 14.81
N ALA A 317 23.89 -21.72 15.22
CA ALA A 317 24.06 -21.06 16.51
C ALA A 317 23.58 -21.89 17.72
N HIS A 318 22.59 -22.78 17.55
CA HIS A 318 21.96 -23.54 18.64
C HIS A 318 21.80 -25.04 18.31
N PRO A 319 22.90 -25.79 18.13
CA PRO A 319 22.84 -27.17 17.63
C PRO A 319 22.12 -28.15 18.57
N LYS A 320 22.28 -27.99 19.90
CA LYS A 320 21.62 -28.85 20.90
C LYS A 320 20.11 -28.61 20.95
N GLU A 321 19.68 -27.35 20.97
CA GLU A 321 18.25 -26.98 20.93
C GLU A 321 17.58 -27.42 19.63
N TYR A 322 18.29 -27.30 18.50
CA TYR A 322 17.80 -27.77 17.21
C TYR A 322 17.59 -29.30 17.20
N ALA A 323 18.49 -30.07 17.80
CA ALA A 323 18.35 -31.52 17.90
C ALA A 323 17.11 -31.92 18.71
N GLU A 324 16.87 -31.25 19.84
CA GLU A 324 15.67 -31.48 20.66
C GLU A 324 14.38 -31.06 19.94
N TYR A 325 14.39 -29.89 19.30
CA TYR A 325 13.29 -29.42 18.45
C TYR A 325 12.94 -30.44 17.37
N ARG A 326 13.95 -31.00 16.71
CA ARG A 326 13.76 -32.00 15.66
C ARG A 326 13.21 -33.32 16.20
N ARG A 327 13.69 -33.77 17.37
CA ARG A 327 13.14 -34.93 18.07
C ARG A 327 11.64 -34.75 18.36
N LYS A 328 11.27 -33.62 18.97
CA LYS A 328 9.87 -33.27 19.27
C LYS A 328 9.01 -33.21 18.01
N GLN A 329 9.52 -32.67 16.91
CA GLN A 329 8.79 -32.66 15.63
C GLN A 329 8.54 -34.07 15.08
N ILE A 330 9.55 -34.94 15.11
CA ILE A 330 9.41 -36.34 14.64
C ILE A 330 8.37 -37.06 15.49
N GLU A 331 8.46 -36.95 16.81
CA GLU A 331 7.52 -37.54 17.75
C GLU A 331 6.07 -37.06 17.49
N ALA A 332 5.88 -35.74 17.38
CA ALA A 332 4.58 -35.15 17.06
C ALA A 332 4.04 -35.62 15.71
N ALA A 333 4.91 -35.73 14.69
CA ALA A 333 4.53 -36.23 13.37
C ALA A 333 4.16 -37.72 13.38
N HIS A 334 4.70 -38.53 14.28
CA HIS A 334 4.39 -39.95 14.40
C HIS A 334 3.30 -40.27 15.45
N SER A 335 2.75 -39.26 16.11
CA SER A 335 1.62 -39.39 17.02
C SER A 335 0.41 -40.06 16.36
N ALA A 336 -0.39 -40.75 17.16
CA ALA A 336 -1.61 -41.43 16.69
C ALA A 336 -2.58 -40.44 16.04
N GLU A 337 -2.73 -39.25 16.64
CA GLU A 337 -3.59 -38.18 16.12
C GLU A 337 -3.11 -37.67 14.75
N ALA A 338 -1.81 -37.41 14.59
CA ALA A 338 -1.24 -36.97 13.31
C ALA A 338 -1.40 -38.04 12.21
N LYS A 339 -1.28 -39.32 12.56
CA LYS A 339 -1.53 -40.44 11.64
C LYS A 339 -3.01 -40.50 11.23
N ALA A 340 -3.94 -40.37 12.18
CA ALA A 340 -5.38 -40.35 11.90
C ALA A 340 -5.78 -39.17 10.99
N LYS A 341 -5.29 -37.96 11.29
CA LYS A 341 -5.53 -36.76 10.45
C LYS A 341 -4.99 -36.93 9.03
N ARG A 342 -3.77 -37.46 8.87
CA ARG A 342 -3.21 -37.75 7.53
C ARG A 342 -4.02 -38.78 6.78
N SER A 343 -4.47 -39.85 7.45
CA SER A 343 -5.32 -40.87 6.84
C SER A 343 -6.63 -40.27 6.32
N LYS A 344 -7.32 -39.46 7.14
CA LYS A 344 -8.55 -38.76 6.75
C LYS A 344 -8.32 -37.80 5.58
N SER A 345 -7.27 -36.98 5.66
CA SER A 345 -6.89 -36.03 4.61
C SER A 345 -6.55 -36.74 3.30
N LEU A 346 -5.81 -37.86 3.35
CA LEU A 346 -5.46 -38.64 2.17
C LEU A 346 -6.69 -39.26 1.51
N LYS A 347 -7.64 -39.80 2.28
CA LYS A 347 -8.92 -40.31 1.76
C LYS A 347 -9.70 -39.21 1.03
N GLU A 348 -9.80 -38.03 1.62
CA GLU A 348 -10.50 -36.89 1.02
C GLU A 348 -9.79 -36.36 -0.24
N TRP A 349 -8.45 -36.29 -0.20
CA TRP A 349 -7.66 -35.92 -1.38
C TRP A 349 -7.85 -36.93 -2.51
N ASN A 350 -7.83 -38.23 -2.22
CA ASN A 350 -8.08 -39.27 -3.22
C ASN A 350 -9.48 -39.16 -3.84
N ARG A 351 -10.50 -38.81 -3.04
CA ARG A 351 -11.89 -38.61 -3.50
C ARG A 351 -12.01 -37.41 -4.44
N THR A 352 -11.29 -36.34 -4.14
CA THR A 352 -11.33 -35.08 -4.93
C THR A 352 -10.40 -35.08 -6.14
N HIS A 353 -9.41 -35.99 -6.19
CA HIS A 353 -8.41 -36.07 -7.26
C HIS A 353 -8.31 -37.49 -7.87
N PRO A 354 -9.40 -38.07 -8.40
CA PRO A 354 -9.43 -39.46 -8.87
C PRO A 354 -8.47 -39.72 -10.04
N GLU A 355 -8.32 -38.78 -10.97
CA GLU A 355 -7.41 -38.93 -12.11
C GLU A 355 -5.93 -38.95 -11.70
N GLU A 356 -5.56 -38.14 -10.70
CA GLU A 356 -4.21 -38.13 -10.16
C GLU A 356 -3.91 -39.43 -9.38
N VAL A 357 -4.91 -39.99 -8.70
CA VAL A 357 -4.82 -41.32 -8.07
C VAL A 357 -4.61 -42.41 -9.13
N LYS A 358 -5.36 -42.40 -10.23
CA LYS A 358 -5.16 -43.32 -11.36
C LYS A 358 -3.77 -43.17 -11.96
N ARG A 359 -3.29 -41.95 -12.18
CA ARG A 359 -1.94 -41.67 -12.68
C ARG A 359 -0.86 -42.23 -11.76
N ARG A 360 -1.00 -42.03 -10.45
CA ARG A 360 -0.08 -42.60 -9.45
C ARG A 360 -0.12 -44.12 -9.47
N ALA A 361 -1.31 -44.73 -9.54
CA ALA A 361 -1.47 -46.17 -9.61
C ALA A 361 -0.83 -46.75 -10.89
N ALA A 362 -1.02 -46.10 -12.04
CA ALA A 362 -0.40 -46.48 -13.30
C ALA A 362 1.13 -46.36 -13.26
N LYS A 363 1.68 -45.30 -12.65
CA LYS A 363 3.12 -45.13 -12.46
C LYS A 363 3.71 -46.23 -11.58
N VAL A 364 3.01 -46.60 -10.49
CA VAL A 364 3.40 -47.73 -9.64
C VAL A 364 3.31 -49.05 -10.40
N GLY A 365 2.28 -49.24 -11.23
CA GLY A 365 2.15 -50.39 -12.13
C GLY A 365 3.32 -50.54 -13.09
N LYS A 366 3.69 -49.46 -13.80
CA LYS A 366 4.88 -49.43 -14.69
C LYS A 366 6.17 -49.75 -13.94
N SER A 367 6.32 -49.24 -12.72
CA SER A 367 7.52 -49.53 -11.91
C SER A 367 7.61 -51.00 -11.49
N ARG A 368 6.48 -51.71 -11.33
CA ARG A 368 6.48 -53.14 -11.01
C ARG A 368 6.91 -54.02 -12.18
N GLN A 369 6.77 -53.53 -13.41
CA GLN A 369 7.13 -54.24 -14.64
C GLN A 369 8.60 -54.08 -15.02
N LYS A 370 9.38 -53.27 -14.28
CA LYS A 370 10.81 -53.10 -14.54
C LYS A 370 11.61 -54.30 -14.05
N ALA A 371 12.64 -54.67 -14.81
CA ALA A 371 13.58 -55.70 -14.43
C ALA A 371 14.31 -55.36 -13.13
N VAL A 372 14.56 -56.38 -12.32
CA VAL A 372 15.19 -56.24 -11.00
C VAL A 372 16.28 -57.29 -10.78
N ASN A 373 17.30 -56.90 -10.03
CA ASN A 373 18.33 -57.79 -9.52
C ASN A 373 18.03 -58.11 -8.06
N MET A 374 18.08 -59.39 -7.70
CA MET A 374 18.11 -59.85 -6.31
C MET A 374 19.55 -59.89 -5.83
N LEU A 375 19.78 -59.32 -4.66
CA LEU A 375 21.10 -59.16 -4.06
C LEU A 375 21.21 -60.00 -2.79
N ASP A 376 22.39 -60.53 -2.50
CA ASP A 376 22.71 -60.98 -1.14
C ASP A 376 22.88 -59.74 -0.25
N LEU A 377 22.18 -59.70 0.89
CA LEU A 377 22.12 -58.50 1.73
C LEU A 377 23.39 -58.30 2.58
N LYS A 378 24.28 -59.30 2.66
CA LYS A 378 25.58 -59.22 3.34
C LYS A 378 26.70 -58.87 2.38
N THR A 379 26.77 -59.52 1.21
CA THR A 379 27.86 -59.30 0.24
C THR A 379 27.53 -58.24 -0.80
N GLY A 380 26.24 -57.99 -1.06
CA GLY A 380 25.78 -57.07 -2.11
C GLY A 380 25.86 -57.66 -3.53
N GLU A 381 26.25 -58.93 -3.68
CA GLU A 381 26.40 -59.58 -4.97
C GLU A 381 25.03 -59.91 -5.59
N VAL A 382 24.94 -59.81 -6.92
CA VAL A 382 23.74 -60.15 -7.68
C VAL A 382 23.58 -61.67 -7.71
N LEU A 383 22.55 -62.16 -7.02
CA LEU A 383 22.22 -63.58 -6.96
C LEU A 383 21.44 -64.03 -8.19
N LYS A 384 20.44 -63.23 -8.60
CA LYS A 384 19.54 -63.59 -9.71
C LYS A 384 18.82 -62.36 -10.25
N SER A 385 18.67 -62.27 -11.56
CA SER A 385 17.92 -61.20 -12.24
C SER A 385 16.54 -61.70 -12.67
N PHE A 386 15.56 -60.80 -12.65
CA PHE A 386 14.18 -61.04 -13.06
C PHE A 386 13.71 -59.93 -13.99
N ASN A 387 12.78 -60.24 -14.89
CA ASN A 387 12.25 -59.26 -15.84
C ASN A 387 11.23 -58.32 -15.19
N SER A 388 10.69 -58.69 -14.03
CA SER A 388 9.80 -57.83 -13.25
C SER A 388 9.94 -58.05 -11.74
N GLN A 389 9.46 -57.07 -10.96
CA GLN A 389 9.34 -57.22 -9.50
C GLN A 389 8.38 -58.34 -9.09
N GLN A 390 7.43 -58.67 -9.96
CA GLN A 390 6.43 -59.70 -9.70
C GLN A 390 7.04 -61.10 -9.81
N GLU A 391 7.84 -61.36 -10.85
CA GLU A 391 8.60 -62.60 -11.02
C GLU A 391 9.56 -62.84 -9.85
N ALA A 392 10.26 -61.79 -9.41
CA ALA A 392 11.17 -61.88 -8.27
C ALA A 392 10.41 -62.19 -6.95
N ALA A 393 9.19 -61.66 -6.79
CA ALA A 393 8.34 -61.97 -5.65
C ALA A 393 7.78 -63.39 -5.70
N GLU A 394 7.40 -63.89 -6.88
CA GLU A 394 6.95 -65.27 -7.10
C GLU A 394 8.07 -66.27 -6.82
N TRP A 395 9.30 -65.97 -7.23
CA TRP A 395 10.48 -66.78 -6.90
C TRP A 395 10.71 -66.89 -5.39
N LEU A 396 10.58 -65.78 -4.63
CA LEU A 396 10.69 -65.81 -3.17
C LEU A 396 9.61 -66.68 -2.50
N VAL A 397 8.41 -66.75 -3.08
CA VAL A 397 7.34 -67.65 -2.60
C VAL A 397 7.66 -69.10 -2.92
N GLN A 398 8.15 -69.41 -4.12
CA GLN A 398 8.58 -70.76 -4.52
C GLN A 398 9.71 -71.30 -3.64
N GLN A 399 10.63 -70.44 -3.20
CA GLN A 399 11.71 -70.81 -2.26
C GLN A 399 11.23 -70.98 -0.81
N GLY A 400 9.93 -70.81 -0.53
CA GLY A 400 9.37 -70.89 0.83
C GLY A 400 9.72 -69.70 1.73
N LEU A 401 10.36 -68.66 1.19
CA LEU A 401 10.83 -67.48 1.92
C LEU A 401 9.73 -66.42 2.10
N ALA A 402 8.59 -66.57 1.40
CA ALA A 402 7.41 -65.72 1.54
C ALA A 402 6.12 -66.57 1.51
N LYS A 403 5.15 -66.26 2.40
CA LYS A 403 3.92 -67.06 2.56
C LYS A 403 2.94 -66.99 1.36
N ASN A 404 2.87 -65.87 0.64
CA ASN A 404 2.17 -65.73 -0.64
C ASN A 404 2.60 -64.43 -1.35
N THR A 405 2.27 -64.30 -2.64
CA THR A 405 2.62 -63.13 -3.49
C THR A 405 1.96 -61.82 -3.06
N LYS A 406 0.89 -61.89 -2.26
CA LYS A 406 0.11 -60.78 -1.72
C LYS A 406 0.46 -60.40 -0.28
N CYS A 407 1.24 -61.19 0.45
CA CYS A 407 1.46 -61.08 1.90
C CYS A 407 2.04 -59.72 2.29
N LYS A 408 2.75 -59.09 1.36
CA LYS A 408 3.27 -57.75 1.46
C LYS A 408 3.36 -57.21 0.03
N GLY A 409 2.48 -56.28 -0.34
CA GLY A 409 2.15 -55.87 -1.72
C GLY A 409 3.24 -55.35 -2.68
N SER A 410 4.53 -55.66 -2.46
CA SER A 410 5.64 -55.59 -3.42
C SER A 410 6.85 -56.36 -2.87
N ILE A 411 7.82 -56.72 -3.73
CA ILE A 411 9.13 -57.25 -3.28
C ILE A 411 9.82 -56.32 -2.28
N SER A 412 9.58 -55.00 -2.40
CA SER A 412 10.08 -53.97 -1.48
C SER A 412 9.53 -54.09 -0.06
N ALA A 413 8.38 -54.72 0.12
CA ALA A 413 7.81 -54.95 1.44
C ALA A 413 8.30 -56.28 2.05
N VAL A 414 8.80 -57.20 1.22
CA VAL A 414 9.44 -58.46 1.63
C VAL A 414 10.91 -58.20 1.99
N CYS A 415 11.70 -57.66 1.07
CA CYS A 415 13.14 -57.40 1.19
C CYS A 415 13.45 -56.04 1.86
N LEU A 416 13.03 -55.86 3.12
CA LEU A 416 13.27 -54.65 3.92
C LEU A 416 14.53 -54.75 4.80
N LYS A 417 15.48 -53.83 4.61
CA LYS A 417 16.53 -53.51 5.61
C LYS A 417 16.03 -52.35 6.48
N LYS A 418 15.45 -52.66 7.65
CA LYS A 418 14.96 -51.63 8.59
C LYS A 418 15.82 -51.58 9.83
N LEU A 419 16.53 -50.48 10.02
CA LEU A 419 17.24 -50.18 11.26
C LEU A 419 16.20 -49.74 12.30
N ILE A 420 16.10 -50.48 13.42
CA ILE A 420 15.25 -50.10 14.55
C ILE A 420 16.14 -49.48 15.62
N PRO A 421 15.92 -48.20 16.00
CA PRO A 421 16.69 -47.58 17.08
C PRO A 421 16.60 -48.44 18.35
N GLY A 422 17.75 -48.87 18.88
CA GLY A 422 17.85 -49.67 20.12
C GLY A 422 17.71 -51.19 19.98
N HIS A 423 17.30 -51.73 18.82
CA HIS A 423 17.08 -53.17 18.63
C HIS A 423 17.81 -53.79 17.43
N GLY A 424 18.74 -53.04 16.81
CA GLY A 424 19.49 -53.49 15.64
C GLY A 424 18.64 -53.55 14.36
N THR A 425 19.15 -54.25 13.34
CA THR A 425 18.50 -54.41 12.04
C THR A 425 17.51 -55.57 12.09
N ARG A 426 16.21 -55.30 11.89
CA ARG A 426 15.21 -56.37 11.79
C ARG A 426 15.04 -56.73 10.31
N ASN A 427 15.60 -57.87 9.90
CA ASN A 427 15.49 -58.39 8.54
C ASN A 427 14.18 -59.17 8.42
N GLN A 428 13.19 -58.65 7.69
CA GLN A 428 11.91 -59.35 7.49
C GLN A 428 11.91 -60.35 6.32
N ALA A 429 13.01 -60.48 5.58
CA ALA A 429 13.21 -61.55 4.60
C ALA A 429 14.68 -61.95 4.57
N HIS A 430 15.00 -63.05 5.26
CA HIS A 430 16.04 -64.03 4.96
C HIS A 430 17.40 -63.60 4.37
N GLY A 431 17.84 -62.35 4.54
CA GLY A 431 19.14 -61.88 4.05
C GLY A 431 19.20 -61.49 2.57
N TYR A 432 18.08 -61.11 1.93
CA TYR A 432 18.05 -60.70 0.52
C TYR A 432 17.66 -59.23 0.31
N GLY A 433 18.42 -58.52 -0.54
CA GLY A 433 18.15 -57.18 -1.05
C GLY A 433 17.65 -57.21 -2.50
N TRP A 434 17.22 -56.06 -3.03
CA TRP A 434 16.89 -55.95 -4.45
C TRP A 434 17.13 -54.52 -4.95
N GLU A 435 17.39 -54.40 -6.25
CA GLU A 435 17.51 -53.12 -6.97
C GLU A 435 16.91 -53.24 -8.38
N PHE A 436 16.65 -52.10 -9.02
CA PHE A 436 16.29 -52.11 -10.44
C PHE A 436 17.53 -52.41 -11.28
N LYS A 437 17.37 -53.26 -12.29
CA LYS A 437 18.41 -53.46 -13.30
C LYS A 437 18.57 -52.13 -14.05
N GLU A 438 19.77 -51.55 -14.04
CA GLU A 438 20.03 -50.30 -14.78
C GLU A 438 19.74 -50.52 -16.27
N GLU A 439 18.83 -49.71 -16.82
CA GLU A 439 18.69 -49.55 -18.28
C GLU A 439 19.91 -48.73 -18.72
N LYS A 440 20.91 -49.38 -19.31
CA LYS A 440 22.00 -48.69 -20.00
C LYS A 440 21.47 -47.91 -21.20
#